data_AF-K1Q191-F1
#
_entry.id   AF-K1Q191-F1
#
_cell.length_a   1.000
_cell.length_b   1.000
_cell.length_c   1.000
_cell.angle_alpha   90.00
_cell.angle_beta   90.00
_cell.angle_gamma   90.00
#
_symmetry.space_group_name_H-M   'P 1'
#
loop_
_entity.id
_entity.type
_entity.pdbx_description
1 polymer ?
#
loop_
_entity_poly.entity_id
_entity_poly.type
_entity_poly.pdbx_seq_one_letter_code
_entity_poly.pdbx_strand_id
1 'polypeptide(L)'
;MACKRNIANRDMSKKKKVIRKAGHVSQDGVPKLTTGWEIEMDSKEFKISFSRDNLHVWINGEPVETTAYISDEGYDVDMFFEIEGHKGQIFSDVDNDRDEMVNYLLINDECVAKCIQQAH
;
A
#
# COMPACT_ATOMS: atom_id res chain seq x y z
N MET A 1 -7.14 0.27 -24.56
CA MET A 1 -6.54 0.40 -23.20
C MET A 1 -7.39 -0.40 -22.24
N ALA A 2 -6.92 -1.55 -21.77
CA ALA A 2 -7.69 -2.42 -20.89
C ALA A 2 -6.82 -2.89 -19.72
N CYS A 3 -6.74 -2.08 -18.67
CA CYS A 3 -6.37 -2.59 -17.35
C CYS A 3 -7.65 -3.21 -16.77
N LYS A 4 -7.94 -4.45 -17.18
CA LYS A 4 -9.08 -5.23 -16.67
C LYS A 4 -8.59 -6.48 -15.93
N ARG A 5 -7.60 -6.33 -15.06
CA ARG A 5 -7.52 -7.24 -13.91
C ARG A 5 -8.43 -6.62 -12.86
N ASN A 6 -9.48 -7.32 -12.46
CA ASN A 6 -10.28 -6.95 -11.30
C ASN A 6 -9.38 -7.07 -10.07
N ILE A 7 -8.65 -6.01 -9.78
CA ILE A 7 -7.69 -5.90 -8.68
C ILE A 7 -8.37 -6.19 -7.33
N ALA A 8 -9.66 -5.85 -7.21
CA ALA A 8 -10.45 -5.96 -5.99
C ALA A 8 -10.74 -7.41 -5.50
N ASN A 9 -10.50 -8.45 -6.31
CA ASN A 9 -10.87 -9.84 -5.97
C ASN A 9 -9.64 -10.77 -5.86
N ARG A 10 -8.67 -10.40 -5.02
CA ARG A 10 -7.56 -11.29 -4.64
C ARG A 10 -7.98 -12.23 -3.51
N ASP A 11 -7.62 -13.51 -3.60
CA ASP A 11 -7.88 -14.51 -2.56
C ASP A 11 -6.92 -14.29 -1.38
N MET A 12 -7.48 -13.94 -0.22
CA MET A 12 -6.72 -13.61 0.99
C MET A 12 -6.52 -14.80 1.92
N SER A 13 -7.10 -15.97 1.61
CA SER A 13 -7.17 -17.13 2.51
C SER A 13 -5.80 -17.72 2.91
N LYS A 14 -4.77 -17.50 2.09
CA LYS A 14 -3.40 -17.99 2.31
C LYS A 14 -2.43 -16.91 2.83
N LYS A 15 -2.90 -15.68 3.08
CA LYS A 15 -2.04 -14.55 3.46
C LYS A 15 -1.95 -14.41 4.99
N LYS A 16 -0.78 -14.04 5.50
CA LYS A 16 -0.60 -13.67 6.91
C LYS A 16 -1.18 -12.26 7.14
N LYS A 17 -2.14 -12.13 8.05
CA LYS A 17 -2.71 -10.84 8.48
C LYS A 17 -1.85 -10.21 9.57
N VAL A 18 -1.55 -8.92 9.43
CA VAL A 18 -0.80 -8.09 10.39
C VAL A 18 -1.53 -6.76 10.54
N ILE A 19 -1.69 -6.25 11.76
CA ILE A 19 -2.24 -4.92 12.02
C ILE A 19 -1.11 -4.06 12.60
N ARG A 20 -0.88 -2.89 12.00
CA ARG A 20 0.15 -1.93 12.43
C ARG A 20 -0.43 -0.52 12.45
N LYS A 21 0.06 0.29 13.37
CA LYS A 21 -0.11 1.74 13.34
C LYS A 21 1.27 2.36 13.20
N ALA A 22 1.42 3.26 12.24
CA ALA A 22 2.67 3.96 12.08
C ALA A 22 3.06 4.70 13.38
N GLY A 23 4.31 4.55 13.83
CA GLY A 23 4.80 5.19 15.06
C GLY A 23 5.56 4.28 16.03
N HIS A 24 5.37 2.96 16.00
CA HIS A 24 6.30 2.02 16.67
C HIS A 24 7.39 1.61 15.69
N VAL A 25 8.32 2.53 15.41
CA VAL A 25 9.61 2.12 14.85
C VAL A 25 10.42 1.58 16.02
N SER A 26 10.89 0.34 15.96
CA SER A 26 11.89 -0.14 16.92
C SER A 26 13.06 0.86 16.94
N GLN A 27 13.67 1.05 18.12
CA GLN A 27 14.55 2.15 18.53
C GLN A 27 15.68 2.62 17.57
N ASP A 28 15.95 1.94 16.45
CA ASP A 28 17.11 2.20 15.58
C ASP A 28 16.78 2.50 14.10
N GLY A 29 15.50 2.67 13.72
CA GLY A 29 15.12 2.86 12.32
C GLY A 29 14.55 4.23 11.99
N VAL A 30 15.09 4.92 10.97
CA VAL A 30 14.32 5.92 10.22
C VAL A 30 13.32 5.14 9.35
N PRO A 31 12.01 5.48 9.31
CA PRO A 31 11.08 4.81 8.41
C PRO A 31 11.57 4.91 6.97
N LYS A 32 11.93 3.78 6.36
CA LYS A 32 12.25 3.73 4.94
C LYS A 32 10.95 3.70 4.16
N LEU A 33 10.61 4.83 3.53
CA LEU A 33 9.46 4.90 2.65
C LEU A 33 9.73 4.06 1.41
N THR A 34 8.73 3.27 1.02
CA THR A 34 8.74 2.56 -0.25
C THR A 34 8.37 3.54 -1.34
N THR A 35 7.18 4.13 -1.28
CA THR A 35 6.74 5.17 -2.22
C THR A 35 5.61 6.02 -1.63
N GLY A 36 5.18 7.02 -2.38
CA GLY A 36 4.03 7.84 -2.07
C GLY A 36 3.41 8.51 -3.30
N TRP A 37 2.22 9.05 -3.09
CA TRP A 37 1.39 9.69 -4.10
C TRP A 37 0.75 10.95 -3.53
N GLU A 38 0.47 11.89 -4.42
CA GLU A 38 -0.44 12.99 -4.15
C GLU A 38 -1.70 12.74 -4.99
N ILE A 39 -2.86 12.72 -4.34
CA ILE A 39 -4.16 12.52 -4.99
C ILE A 39 -5.12 13.63 -4.59
N GLU A 40 -6.10 13.89 -5.44
CA GLU A 40 -7.24 14.76 -5.12
C GLU A 40 -8.50 13.90 -4.94
N MET A 41 -9.20 14.09 -3.82
CA MET A 41 -10.47 13.42 -3.51
C MET A 41 -11.35 14.42 -2.77
N ASP A 42 -12.63 14.51 -3.13
CA ASP A 42 -13.58 15.47 -2.54
C ASP A 42 -13.06 16.93 -2.52
N SER A 43 -12.37 17.33 -3.59
CA SER A 43 -11.73 18.65 -3.72
C SER A 43 -10.70 18.97 -2.64
N LYS A 44 -10.12 17.93 -2.01
CA LYS A 44 -9.00 18.01 -1.07
C LYS A 44 -7.80 17.25 -1.62
N GLU A 45 -6.62 17.79 -1.41
CA GLU A 45 -5.36 17.12 -1.70
C GLU A 45 -4.92 16.24 -0.53
N PHE A 46 -4.48 15.01 -0.84
CA PHE A 46 -3.94 14.07 0.12
C PHE A 46 -2.58 13.56 -0.34
N LYS A 47 -1.60 13.58 0.58
CA LYS A 47 -0.30 12.95 0.39
C LYS A 47 -0.30 11.60 1.10
N ILE A 48 -0.32 10.52 0.34
CA ILE A 48 -0.35 9.16 0.87
C ILE A 48 1.01 8.52 0.63
N SER A 49 1.66 8.02 1.68
CA SER A 49 2.92 7.30 1.56
C SER A 49 2.90 6.03 2.39
N PHE A 50 3.70 5.05 2.00
CA PHE A 50 3.78 3.80 2.74
C PHE A 50 5.19 3.21 2.76
N SER A 51 5.41 2.33 3.72
CA SER A 51 6.60 1.51 3.87
C SER A 51 6.20 0.06 3.86
N ARG A 52 6.72 -0.69 2.89
CA ARG A 52 6.54 -2.14 2.79
C ARG A 52 7.33 -2.88 3.87
N ASP A 53 8.51 -2.39 4.23
CA ASP A 53 9.36 -2.97 5.27
C ASP A 53 8.66 -2.96 6.64
N ASN A 54 7.96 -1.85 6.93
CA ASN A 54 7.32 -1.63 8.23
C ASN A 54 5.80 -1.82 8.21
N LEU A 55 5.20 -2.01 7.02
CA LEU A 55 3.75 -2.14 6.80
C LEU A 55 2.96 -0.96 7.37
N HIS A 56 3.52 0.24 7.20
CA HIS A 56 2.97 1.49 7.72
C HIS A 56 2.46 2.36 6.57
N VAL A 57 1.34 3.05 6.80
CA VAL A 57 0.80 4.10 5.92
C VAL A 57 0.77 5.42 6.66
N TRP A 58 1.08 6.50 5.95
CA TRP A 58 0.96 7.88 6.40
C TRP A 58 0.09 8.67 5.43
N ILE A 59 -0.77 9.54 5.96
CA ILE A 59 -1.64 10.44 5.21
C ILE A 59 -1.34 11.87 5.68
N ASN A 60 -0.91 12.73 4.77
CA ASN A 60 -0.49 14.11 5.06
C ASN A 60 0.61 14.18 6.14
N GLY A 61 1.48 13.17 6.18
CA GLY A 61 2.53 13.02 7.19
C GLY A 61 2.08 12.37 8.50
N GLU A 62 0.78 12.21 8.72
CA GLU A 62 0.22 11.62 9.93
C GLU A 62 0.08 10.10 9.81
N PRO A 63 0.50 9.35 10.85
CA PRO A 63 0.39 7.89 10.85
C PRO A 63 -1.05 7.41 10.97
N VAL A 64 -1.44 6.45 10.12
CA VAL A 64 -2.77 5.81 10.21
C VAL A 64 -2.67 4.35 10.67
N GLU A 65 -3.80 3.81 11.14
CA GLU A 65 -3.92 2.38 11.37
C GLU A 65 -4.01 1.67 10.02
N THR A 66 -3.34 0.54 9.90
CA THR A 66 -3.25 -0.23 8.67
C THR A 66 -3.40 -1.72 8.97
N THR A 67 -4.23 -2.39 8.18
CA THR A 67 -4.29 -3.85 8.13
C THR A 67 -3.55 -4.33 6.90
N ALA A 68 -2.45 -5.04 7.08
CA ALA A 68 -1.67 -5.63 6.01
C ALA A 68 -1.92 -7.14 5.90
N TYR A 69 -1.95 -7.64 4.67
CA TYR A 69 -1.92 -9.06 4.35
C TYR A 69 -0.71 -9.33 3.47
N ILE A 70 0.04 -10.34 3.86
CA ILE A 70 1.34 -10.65 3.25
C ILE A 70 1.30 -12.09 2.77
N SER A 71 1.61 -12.34 1.50
CA SER A 71 1.81 -13.68 0.96
C SER A 71 3.18 -13.85 0.32
N ASP A 72 3.45 -15.10 -0.07
CA ASP A 72 4.59 -15.49 -0.89
C ASP A 72 5.90 -14.98 -0.29
N GLU A 73 6.20 -15.40 0.94
CA GLU A 73 7.44 -15.03 1.66
C GLU A 73 7.66 -13.51 1.84
N GLY A 74 6.63 -12.68 1.63
CA GLY A 74 6.75 -11.23 1.72
C GLY A 74 6.67 -10.51 0.39
N TYR A 75 6.51 -11.20 -0.75
CA TYR A 75 6.47 -10.61 -2.09
C TYR A 75 5.16 -9.88 -2.40
N ASP A 76 4.04 -10.45 -1.97
CA ASP A 76 2.72 -9.88 -2.20
C ASP A 76 2.24 -9.18 -0.93
N VAL A 77 2.03 -7.87 -1.03
CA VAL A 77 1.61 -7.03 0.09
C VAL A 77 0.34 -6.29 -0.29
N ASP A 78 -0.71 -6.50 0.48
CA ASP A 78 -1.96 -5.75 0.41
C ASP A 78 -2.17 -5.02 1.74
N MET A 79 -2.30 -3.70 1.72
CA MET A 79 -2.42 -2.83 2.89
C MET A 79 -3.73 -2.06 2.81
N PHE A 80 -4.54 -2.14 3.85
CA PHE A 80 -5.86 -1.52 3.93
C PHE A 80 -5.87 -0.47 5.04
N PHE A 81 -6.47 0.69 4.74
CA PHE A 81 -6.58 1.84 5.64
C PHE A 81 -7.86 2.63 5.34
N GLU A 82 -8.13 3.66 6.14
CA GLU A 82 -9.26 4.56 5.94
C GLU A 82 -8.78 6.01 5.81
N ILE A 83 -9.43 6.78 4.93
CA ILE A 83 -9.17 8.20 4.73
C ILE A 83 -10.48 8.97 4.64
N GLU A 84 -10.80 9.75 5.68
CA GLU A 84 -12.05 10.53 5.76
C GLU A 84 -13.31 9.73 5.33
N GLY A 85 -13.49 8.51 5.83
CA GLY A 85 -14.63 7.64 5.49
C GLY A 85 -14.49 6.83 4.19
N HIS A 86 -13.40 7.01 3.45
CA HIS A 86 -13.11 6.26 2.21
C HIS A 86 -12.23 5.06 2.49
N LYS A 87 -12.49 3.95 1.79
CA LYS A 87 -11.68 2.74 1.87
C LYS A 87 -10.40 2.92 1.04
N GLY A 88 -9.26 2.90 1.70
CA GLY A 88 -7.95 2.89 1.06
C GLY A 88 -7.38 1.48 0.96
N GLN A 89 -6.79 1.16 -0.19
CA GLN A 89 -5.99 -0.05 -0.39
C GLN A 89 -4.71 0.29 -1.14
N ILE A 90 -3.58 -0.21 -0.67
CA ILE A 90 -2.33 -0.26 -1.42
C ILE A 90 -2.02 -1.71 -1.69
N PHE A 91 -1.67 -2.06 -2.92
CA PHE A 91 -1.13 -3.38 -3.21
C PHE A 91 0.13 -3.29 -4.08
N SER A 92 1.07 -4.19 -3.82
CA SER A 92 2.25 -4.37 -4.64
C SER A 92 2.04 -5.59 -5.56
N ASP A 93 2.32 -5.42 -6.85
CA ASP A 93 2.46 -6.49 -7.84
C ASP A 93 3.93 -6.60 -8.18
N VAL A 94 4.57 -7.70 -7.79
CA VAL A 94 5.98 -7.97 -8.12
C VAL A 94 5.99 -8.93 -9.30
N ASP A 95 6.71 -8.59 -10.36
CA ASP A 95 6.83 -9.51 -11.50
C ASP A 95 7.54 -10.81 -11.08
N ASN A 96 7.34 -11.89 -11.84
CA ASN A 96 7.91 -13.21 -11.56
C ASN A 96 9.44 -13.17 -11.49
N ASP A 97 10.06 -12.32 -12.31
CA ASP A 97 11.51 -12.11 -12.34
C ASP A 97 12.00 -11.23 -11.16
N ARG A 98 11.09 -10.66 -10.38
CA ARG A 98 11.37 -9.84 -9.18
C ARG A 98 12.32 -8.68 -9.42
N ASP A 99 12.41 -8.21 -10.67
CA ASP A 99 13.20 -7.05 -11.06
C ASP A 99 12.39 -5.74 -10.94
N GLU A 100 11.07 -5.84 -11.05
CA GLU A 100 10.16 -4.70 -10.96
C GLU A 100 9.01 -4.98 -9.97
N MET A 101 8.68 -3.94 -9.21
CA MET A 101 7.51 -3.89 -8.34
C MET A 101 6.64 -2.71 -8.74
N VAL A 102 5.36 -2.98 -9.00
CA VAL A 102 4.35 -1.96 -9.24
C VAL A 102 3.49 -1.83 -8.00
N ASN A 103 3.50 -0.65 -7.39
CA ASN A 103 2.64 -0.31 -6.27
C ASN A 103 1.43 0.44 -6.80
N TYR A 104 0.25 0.03 -6.37
CA TYR A 104 -1.01 0.64 -6.77
C TYR A 104 -1.71 1.21 -5.55
N LEU A 105 -2.38 2.33 -5.73
CA LEU A 105 -3.24 2.98 -4.75
C LEU A 105 -4.68 2.93 -5.25
N LEU A 106 -5.54 2.33 -4.44
CA LEU A 106 -6.96 2.21 -4.67
C LEU A 106 -7.72 2.99 -3.60
N ILE A 107 -8.75 3.71 -4.03
CA ILE A 107 -9.72 4.38 -3.17
C ILE A 107 -11.11 3.89 -3.59
N ASN A 108 -11.89 3.39 -2.64
CA ASN A 108 -13.21 2.78 -2.91
C ASN A 108 -13.18 1.75 -4.04
N ASP A 109 -12.14 0.90 -4.03
CA ASP A 109 -11.87 -0.15 -5.02
C ASP A 109 -11.52 0.35 -6.44
N GLU A 110 -11.35 1.66 -6.64
CA GLU A 110 -10.90 2.26 -7.88
C GLU A 110 -9.41 2.62 -7.84
N CYS A 111 -8.66 2.21 -8.86
CA CYS A 111 -7.23 2.52 -8.96
C CYS A 111 -7.03 4.00 -9.32
N VAL A 112 -6.57 4.80 -8.37
CA VAL A 112 -6.34 6.25 -8.54
C VAL A 112 -4.89 6.59 -8.86
N ALA A 113 -3.93 5.74 -8.47
CA ALA A 113 -2.52 5.97 -8.77
C ALA A 113 -1.71 4.66 -8.83
N LYS A 114 -0.55 4.72 -9.50
CA LYS A 114 0.44 3.63 -9.50
C LYS A 114 1.86 4.19 -9.53
N CYS A 115 2.83 3.46 -8.98
CA CYS A 115 4.25 3.78 -9.00
C CYS A 115 5.05 2.51 -9.32
N ILE A 116 5.95 2.59 -10.30
CA ILE A 116 6.85 1.48 -10.68
C ILE A 116 8.20 1.71 -9.99
N GLN A 117 8.75 0.66 -9.41
CA GLN A 117 10.05 0.67 -8.73
C GLN A 117 10.86 -0.55 -9.15
N GLN A 118 12.18 -0.39 -9.22
CA GLN A 118 13.06 -1.55 -9.29
C GLN A 118 13.01 -2.29 -7.95
N ALA A 119 12.84 -3.59 -8.00
CA ALA A 119 13.01 -4.44 -6.84
C ALA A 119 14.52 -4.67 -6.63
N HIS A 120 15.00 -4.44 -5.41
CA HIS A 120 16.40 -4.57 -5.01
C HIS A 120 16.58 -5.72 -4.01
#